data_AF-B4J2U1-F1
#
_entry.id   AF-B4J2U1-F1
#
_cell.length_a   1.000
_cell.length_b   1.000
_cell.length_c   1.000
_cell.angle_alpha   90.00
_cell.angle_beta   90.00
_cell.angle_gamma   90.00
#
_symmetry.space_group_name_H-M   'P 1'
#
loop_
_entity.id
_entity.type
_entity.pdbx_description
1 polymer ?
#
loop_
_entity_poly.entity_id
_entity_poly.type
_entity_poly.pdbx_seq_one_letter_code
_entity_poly.pdbx_strand_id
1 'polypeptide(L)'
;MNAEINIKSDDEETLIKNKSDGIIKAHTKRSVLEYLKKNGCTHSNLEATARRKRDKQAVIDFICRSSEEAELLVNQQCESDSLNNINQWLQMLQRTKASTLCEYEAAAVMNAIVRNETQPKPEQLGGINLTQAYGFLENALIGQPQKKLSAASKAFLCREIELLIAEANNDRSDDESRQMGADLYDRQFKYSSEGALYNFSLNPLFLDK
;
A
#
# COMPACT_ATOMS: atom_id res chain seq x y z
N MET A 1 -15.86 -28.34 40.63
CA MET A 1 -16.14 -27.08 39.92
C MET A 1 -15.02 -26.10 40.26
N ASN A 2 -14.56 -25.38 39.25
CA ASN A 2 -13.48 -24.39 39.23
C ASN A 2 -12.05 -24.96 39.20
N ALA A 3 -11.60 -25.26 37.99
CA ALA A 3 -10.20 -25.23 37.62
C ALA A 3 -9.81 -23.76 37.43
N GLU A 4 -9.12 -23.20 38.42
CA GLU A 4 -8.38 -21.95 38.24
C GLU A 4 -7.04 -22.28 37.59
N ILE A 5 -6.91 -21.91 36.31
CA ILE A 5 -5.68 -21.99 35.55
C ILE A 5 -4.76 -20.89 36.11
N ASN A 6 -3.81 -21.30 36.95
CA ASN A 6 -2.70 -20.47 37.37
C ASN A 6 -1.70 -20.39 36.21
N ILE A 7 -1.77 -19.30 35.44
CA ILE A 7 -0.80 -18.96 34.41
C ILE A 7 0.50 -18.57 35.12
N LYS A 8 1.40 -19.54 35.30
CA LYS A 8 2.82 -19.26 35.46
C LYS A 8 3.40 -19.03 34.05
N SER A 9 3.43 -17.77 33.63
CA SER A 9 4.44 -17.29 32.69
C SER A 9 5.77 -17.28 33.42
N ASP A 10 6.76 -18.02 32.91
CA ASP A 10 8.21 -17.73 33.06
C ASP A 10 9.14 -18.88 32.56
N ASP A 11 8.64 -19.88 31.80
CA ASP A 11 9.47 -21.02 31.37
C ASP A 11 9.50 -21.27 29.84
N GLU A 12 9.40 -20.23 29.00
CA GLU A 12 9.68 -20.37 27.54
C GLU A 12 10.82 -19.47 27.03
N GLU A 13 11.58 -18.83 27.92
CA GLU A 13 12.78 -18.08 27.52
C GLU A 13 14.06 -18.95 27.47
N THR A 14 13.94 -20.24 27.71
CA THR A 14 15.08 -21.16 27.73
C THR A 14 14.71 -22.47 27.07
N LEU A 15 14.90 -22.59 25.75
CA LEU A 15 15.29 -23.82 25.05
C LEU A 15 15.37 -23.53 23.55
N ILE A 16 16.52 -22.99 23.12
CA ILE A 16 17.29 -23.29 21.89
C ILE A 16 18.44 -22.26 21.84
N LYS A 17 19.20 -22.14 22.93
CA LYS A 17 20.62 -21.73 22.80
C LYS A 17 21.39 -22.99 22.43
N ASN A 18 21.18 -23.48 21.21
CA ASN A 18 21.94 -24.61 20.68
C ASN A 18 23.42 -24.21 20.64
N LYS A 19 24.21 -24.90 21.46
CA LYS A 19 25.67 -24.80 21.64
C LYS A 19 26.44 -25.05 20.32
N SER A 20 26.31 -24.19 19.32
CA SER A 20 27.16 -24.24 18.11
C SER A 20 27.35 -22.90 17.41
N ASP A 21 26.51 -21.89 17.68
CA ASP A 21 26.62 -20.59 17.02
C ASP A 21 27.88 -19.79 17.41
N GLY A 22 28.48 -20.12 18.55
CA GLY A 22 29.78 -19.58 18.98
C GLY A 22 30.98 -20.11 18.19
N ILE A 23 30.80 -21.12 17.34
CA ILE A 23 31.91 -21.77 16.59
C ILE A 23 32.31 -20.93 15.36
N ILE A 24 31.37 -20.17 14.78
CA ILE A 24 31.63 -19.45 13.52
C ILE A 24 31.71 -17.95 13.74
N LYS A 25 32.92 -17.42 13.61
CA LYS A 25 33.20 -15.98 13.71
C LYS A 25 32.39 -15.17 12.70
N ALA A 26 31.92 -13.99 13.08
CA ALA A 26 31.10 -13.09 12.24
C ALA A 26 31.75 -12.77 10.88
N HIS A 27 33.08 -12.62 10.82
CA HIS A 27 33.79 -12.40 9.56
C HIS A 27 33.62 -13.56 8.57
N THR A 28 33.59 -14.81 9.06
CA THR A 28 33.39 -16.00 8.23
C THR A 28 31.97 -16.01 7.68
N LYS A 29 30.97 -15.69 8.51
CA LYS A 29 29.57 -15.55 8.06
C LYS A 29 29.45 -14.52 6.93
N ARG A 30 30.07 -13.34 7.09
CA ARG A 30 30.06 -12.27 6.08
C ARG A 30 30.75 -12.68 4.77
N SER A 31 31.96 -13.25 4.84
CA SER A 31 32.69 -13.67 3.62
C SER A 31 31.97 -14.79 2.86
N VAL A 32 31.34 -15.73 3.56
CA VAL A 32 30.57 -16.80 2.91
C VAL A 32 29.33 -16.22 2.23
N LEU A 33 28.61 -15.31 2.91
CA LEU A 33 27.47 -14.62 2.33
C LEU A 33 27.84 -13.82 1.07
N GLU A 34 28.92 -13.05 1.11
CA GLU A 34 29.40 -12.27 -0.05
C GLU A 34 29.76 -13.17 -1.24
N TYR A 35 30.40 -14.31 -0.97
CA TYR A 35 30.74 -15.26 -2.03
C TYR A 35 29.49 -15.91 -2.64
N LEU A 36 28.52 -16.33 -1.81
CA LEU A 36 27.28 -16.94 -2.28
C LEU A 36 26.42 -15.94 -3.06
N LYS A 37 26.40 -14.67 -2.66
CA LYS A 37 25.74 -13.59 -3.43
C LYS A 37 26.35 -13.42 -4.82
N LYS A 38 27.66 -13.57 -4.96
CA LYS A 38 28.37 -13.37 -6.23
C LYS A 38 28.31 -14.57 -7.17
N ASN A 39 28.28 -15.79 -6.61
CA ASN A 39 28.44 -17.03 -7.40
C ASN A 39 27.18 -17.92 -7.40
N GLY A 40 26.17 -17.59 -6.60
CA GLY A 40 24.94 -18.36 -6.43
C GLY A 40 25.03 -19.43 -5.33
N CYS A 41 23.88 -19.76 -4.73
CA CYS A 41 23.74 -20.80 -3.71
C CYS A 41 23.62 -22.19 -4.36
N THR A 42 24.76 -22.83 -4.62
CA THR A 42 24.83 -24.24 -5.04
C THR A 42 25.70 -25.02 -4.06
N HIS A 43 25.48 -26.34 -3.97
CA HIS A 43 26.31 -27.21 -3.12
C HIS A 43 27.81 -27.09 -3.45
N SER A 44 28.15 -27.00 -4.74
CA SER A 44 29.53 -26.80 -5.21
C SER A 44 30.15 -25.48 -4.73
N ASN A 45 29.39 -24.38 -4.75
CA ASN A 45 29.86 -23.08 -4.27
C ASN A 45 29.96 -23.02 -2.73
N LEU A 46 29.03 -23.68 -2.05
CA LEU A 46 29.06 -23.84 -0.59
C LEU A 46 30.32 -24.61 -0.17
N GLU A 47 30.62 -25.71 -0.84
CA GLU A 47 31.86 -26.45 -0.63
C GLU A 47 33.10 -25.61 -0.95
N ALA A 48 33.10 -24.85 -2.06
CA ALA A 48 34.23 -24.05 -2.48
C ALA A 48 34.59 -22.95 -1.45
N THR A 49 33.58 -22.34 -0.82
CA THR A 49 33.78 -21.36 0.26
C THR A 49 34.27 -22.00 1.55
N ALA A 50 33.75 -23.19 1.86
CA ALA A 50 34.08 -23.91 3.09
C ALA A 50 35.45 -24.63 3.01
N ARG A 51 35.92 -25.03 1.82
CA ARG A 51 37.22 -25.70 1.58
C ARG A 51 38.44 -24.89 2.06
N ARG A 52 38.33 -23.57 2.15
CA ARG A 52 39.42 -22.67 2.60
C ARG A 52 39.42 -22.43 4.11
N LYS A 53 38.52 -23.08 4.87
CA LYS A 53 38.32 -22.84 6.30
C LYS A 53 38.58 -24.13 7.08
N ARG A 54 39.13 -23.98 8.30
CA ARG A 54 39.47 -25.10 9.19
C ARG A 54 38.22 -25.88 9.64
N ASP A 55 37.07 -25.21 9.67
CA ASP A 55 35.79 -25.73 10.17
C ASP A 55 34.76 -25.87 9.04
N LYS A 56 35.14 -26.55 7.94
CA LYS A 56 34.32 -26.72 6.72
C LYS A 56 32.91 -27.19 7.04
N GLN A 57 32.78 -28.26 7.83
CA GLN A 57 31.50 -28.89 8.14
C GLN A 57 30.60 -27.98 8.98
N ALA A 58 31.17 -27.30 9.98
CA ALA A 58 30.41 -26.38 10.82
C ALA A 58 29.80 -25.22 10.01
N VAL A 59 30.54 -24.68 9.03
CA VAL A 59 30.04 -23.62 8.13
C VAL A 59 28.88 -24.10 7.27
N ILE A 60 28.97 -25.31 6.73
CA ILE A 60 27.90 -25.91 5.92
C ILE A 60 26.66 -26.13 6.79
N ASP A 61 26.82 -26.75 7.96
CA ASP A 61 25.72 -27.05 8.87
C ASP A 61 25.01 -25.79 9.41
N PHE A 62 25.76 -24.71 9.61
CA PHE A 62 25.20 -23.41 9.99
C PHE A 62 24.33 -22.83 8.88
N ILE A 63 24.80 -22.86 7.63
CA ILE A 63 24.05 -22.27 6.51
C ILE A 63 22.77 -23.06 6.23
N CYS A 64 22.83 -24.39 6.27
CA CYS A 64 21.64 -25.22 6.08
C CYS A 64 20.58 -24.91 7.16
N ARG A 65 20.97 -24.87 8.44
CA ARG A 65 20.05 -24.51 9.54
C ARG A 65 19.50 -23.09 9.42
N SER A 66 20.35 -22.11 9.13
CA SER A 66 19.89 -20.73 8.95
C SER A 66 18.98 -20.57 7.73
N SER A 67 19.12 -21.42 6.70
CA SER A 67 18.22 -21.43 5.55
C SER A 67 16.84 -21.98 5.93
N GLU A 68 16.79 -23.09 6.67
CA GLU A 68 15.54 -23.69 7.16
C GLU A 68 14.80 -22.73 8.12
N GLU A 69 15.52 -22.06 9.02
CA GLU A 69 14.95 -21.04 9.91
C GLU A 69 14.43 -19.83 9.13
N ALA A 70 15.14 -19.38 8.09
CA ALA A 70 14.69 -18.29 7.25
C ALA A 70 13.43 -18.64 6.44
N GLU A 71 13.34 -19.86 5.91
CA GLU A 71 12.15 -20.36 5.22
C GLU A 71 10.94 -20.42 6.16
N LEU A 72 11.13 -20.90 7.39
CA LEU A 72 10.09 -20.94 8.42
C LEU A 72 9.57 -19.53 8.75
N LEU A 73 10.49 -18.57 8.96
CA LEU A 73 10.15 -17.19 9.28
C LEU A 73 9.43 -16.49 8.13
N VAL A 74 9.86 -16.72 6.89
CA VAL A 74 9.19 -16.19 5.70
C VAL A 74 7.76 -16.73 5.62
N ASN A 75 7.56 -18.03 5.82
CA ASN A 75 6.23 -18.63 5.80
C ASN A 75 5.33 -18.07 6.90
N GLN A 76 5.83 -17.93 8.14
CA GLN A 76 5.06 -17.34 9.24
C GLN A 76 4.70 -15.86 9.01
N GLN A 77 5.61 -15.09 8.38
CA GLN A 77 5.34 -13.69 8.06
C GLN A 77 4.37 -13.55 6.88
N CYS A 78 4.48 -14.42 5.87
CA CYS A 78 3.59 -14.46 4.71
C CYS A 78 2.18 -14.98 5.04
N GLU A 79 2.05 -15.88 6.02
CA GLU A 79 0.79 -16.38 6.57
C GLU A 79 0.24 -15.51 7.72
N SER A 80 0.78 -14.30 7.92
CA SER A 80 0.26 -13.41 8.96
C SER A 80 -1.19 -13.02 8.68
N ASP A 81 -2.00 -12.98 9.75
CA ASP A 81 -3.39 -12.53 9.68
C ASP A 81 -3.51 -11.14 9.04
N SER A 82 -2.49 -10.29 9.21
CA SER A 82 -2.42 -8.98 8.57
C SER A 82 -2.36 -9.06 7.04
N LEU A 83 -1.54 -9.96 6.48
CA LEU A 83 -1.48 -10.17 5.02
C LEU A 83 -2.72 -10.87 4.49
N ASN A 84 -3.29 -11.81 5.24
CA ASN A 84 -4.57 -12.44 4.89
C ASN A 84 -5.69 -11.39 4.85
N ASN A 85 -5.75 -10.50 5.85
CA ASN A 85 -6.69 -9.39 5.87
C ASN A 85 -6.46 -8.47 4.67
N ILE A 86 -5.22 -8.05 4.38
CA ILE A 86 -4.90 -7.22 3.20
C ILE A 86 -5.38 -7.90 1.91
N ASN A 87 -5.17 -9.22 1.76
CA ASN A 87 -5.63 -9.96 0.59
C ASN A 87 -7.17 -10.00 0.50
N GLN A 88 -7.88 -10.18 1.61
CA GLN A 88 -9.34 -10.13 1.64
C GLN A 88 -9.87 -8.73 1.27
N TRP A 89 -9.23 -7.67 1.78
CA TRP A 89 -9.51 -6.28 1.40
C TRP A 89 -9.28 -6.05 -0.09
N LEU A 90 -8.16 -6.51 -0.64
CA LEU A 90 -7.86 -6.39 -2.07
C LEU A 90 -8.87 -7.14 -2.94
N GLN A 91 -9.28 -8.35 -2.56
CA GLN A 91 -10.32 -9.09 -3.27
C GLN A 91 -11.68 -8.39 -3.20
N MET A 92 -12.03 -7.80 -2.05
CA MET A 92 -13.24 -7.02 -1.91
C MET A 92 -13.21 -5.79 -2.82
N LEU A 93 -12.12 -5.01 -2.80
CA LEU A 93 -11.92 -3.83 -3.65
C LEU A 93 -11.96 -4.18 -5.15
N GLN A 94 -11.43 -5.34 -5.54
CA GLN A 94 -11.52 -5.83 -6.92
C GLN A 94 -12.96 -6.20 -7.29
N ARG A 95 -13.68 -6.92 -6.42
CA ARG A 95 -15.08 -7.33 -6.66
C ARG A 95 -16.02 -6.12 -6.75
N THR A 96 -15.81 -5.10 -5.95
CA THR A 96 -16.58 -3.85 -6.00
C THR A 96 -16.17 -2.95 -7.16
N LYS A 97 -15.17 -3.36 -7.96
CA LYS A 97 -14.54 -2.55 -8.99
C LYS A 97 -14.12 -1.18 -8.44
N ALA A 98 -13.68 -1.13 -7.19
CA ALA A 98 -13.33 0.10 -6.50
C ALA A 98 -12.29 0.90 -7.29
N SER A 99 -11.36 0.25 -7.99
CA SER A 99 -10.40 0.92 -8.88
C SER A 99 -11.06 1.69 -10.02
N THR A 100 -12.16 1.20 -10.60
CA THR A 100 -12.93 1.90 -11.65
C THR A 100 -13.87 2.96 -11.11
N LEU A 101 -14.12 2.95 -9.80
CA LEU A 101 -14.91 3.93 -9.06
C LEU A 101 -14.01 4.85 -8.21
N CYS A 102 -12.68 4.74 -8.37
CA CYS A 102 -11.70 5.42 -7.54
C CYS A 102 -11.46 6.80 -8.13
N GLU A 103 -12.01 7.84 -7.49
CA GLU A 103 -11.86 9.24 -7.94
C GLU A 103 -10.40 9.74 -7.91
N TYR A 104 -9.47 8.95 -7.35
CA TYR A 104 -8.04 9.25 -7.29
C TYR A 104 -7.32 9.10 -8.64
N GLU A 105 -7.93 8.50 -9.66
CA GLU A 105 -7.31 8.40 -10.99
C GLU A 105 -7.02 9.78 -11.57
N ALA A 106 -7.97 10.71 -11.46
CA ALA A 106 -7.77 12.11 -11.85
C ALA A 106 -6.58 12.73 -11.11
N ALA A 107 -6.44 12.43 -9.81
CA ALA A 107 -5.33 12.94 -9.02
C ALA A 107 -3.98 12.35 -9.45
N ALA A 108 -3.94 11.06 -9.75
CA ALA A 108 -2.75 10.38 -10.24
C ALA A 108 -2.31 10.92 -11.62
N VAL A 109 -3.26 11.17 -12.51
CA VAL A 109 -3.01 11.81 -13.82
C VAL A 109 -2.45 13.22 -13.62
N MET A 110 -3.07 14.04 -12.76
CA MET A 110 -2.59 15.39 -12.47
C MET A 110 -1.18 15.38 -11.86
N ASN A 111 -0.89 14.45 -10.94
CA ASN A 111 0.44 14.27 -10.38
C ASN A 111 1.47 13.88 -11.46
N ALA A 112 1.11 13.00 -12.39
CA ALA A 112 1.98 12.61 -13.50
C ALA A 112 2.29 13.80 -14.42
N ILE A 113 1.30 14.63 -14.75
CA ILE A 113 1.48 15.85 -15.54
C ILE A 113 2.42 16.83 -14.83
N VAL A 114 2.18 17.10 -13.54
CA VAL A 114 2.99 18.03 -12.74
C VAL A 114 4.46 17.61 -12.68
N ARG A 115 4.72 16.29 -12.57
CA ARG A 115 6.07 15.76 -12.31
C ARG A 115 6.86 15.38 -13.55
N ASN A 116 6.18 14.95 -14.62
CA ASN A 116 6.83 14.33 -15.78
C ASN A 116 6.74 15.19 -17.04
N GLU A 117 5.76 16.08 -17.15
CA GLU A 117 5.62 16.92 -18.35
C GLU A 117 6.41 18.21 -18.24
N THR A 118 7.07 18.59 -19.33
CA THR A 118 7.74 19.88 -19.42
C THR A 118 6.68 20.97 -19.63
N GLN A 119 6.46 21.77 -18.58
CA GLN A 119 5.51 22.86 -18.63
C GLN A 119 6.15 24.12 -19.26
N PRO A 120 5.39 24.88 -20.07
CA PRO A 120 5.81 26.21 -20.52
C PRO A 120 6.20 27.10 -19.35
N LYS A 121 7.16 28.00 -19.59
CA LYS A 121 7.54 28.96 -18.55
C LYS A 121 6.43 29.98 -18.33
N PRO A 122 6.23 30.49 -17.10
CA PRO A 122 5.14 31.42 -16.80
C PRO A 122 5.11 32.66 -17.71
N GLU A 123 6.26 33.15 -18.15
CA GLU A 123 6.36 34.33 -19.03
C GLU A 123 5.74 34.08 -20.41
N GLN A 124 5.72 32.83 -20.86
CA GLN A 124 5.10 32.42 -22.14
C GLN A 124 3.56 32.38 -22.05
N LEU A 125 3.02 32.41 -20.83
CA LEU A 125 1.59 32.30 -20.54
C LEU A 125 1.09 33.51 -19.73
N GLY A 126 1.69 34.70 -19.92
CA GLY A 126 1.23 35.92 -19.25
C GLY A 126 1.36 35.89 -17.72
N GLY A 127 2.34 35.14 -17.20
CA GLY A 127 2.58 34.95 -15.77
C GLY A 127 1.88 33.74 -15.16
N ILE A 128 1.11 32.97 -15.94
CA ILE A 128 0.44 31.77 -15.47
C ILE A 128 1.46 30.64 -15.29
N ASN A 129 1.60 30.18 -14.05
CA ASN A 129 2.38 29.00 -13.73
C ASN A 129 1.47 27.75 -13.71
N LEU A 130 1.60 26.89 -14.72
CA LEU A 130 0.81 25.67 -14.86
C LEU A 130 1.16 24.60 -13.83
N THR A 131 2.42 24.48 -13.42
CA THR A 131 2.82 23.57 -12.34
C THR A 131 2.10 23.92 -11.03
N GLN A 132 1.93 25.21 -10.73
CA GLN A 132 1.16 25.65 -9.57
C GLN A 132 -0.33 25.33 -9.74
N ALA A 133 -0.90 25.57 -10.92
CA ALA A 133 -2.32 25.32 -11.18
C ALA A 133 -2.67 23.82 -11.10
N TYR A 134 -1.89 22.96 -11.77
CA TYR A 134 -2.09 21.51 -11.73
C TYR A 134 -1.78 20.93 -10.36
N GLY A 135 -0.76 21.42 -9.65
CA GLY A 135 -0.47 21.00 -8.27
C GLY A 135 -1.57 21.41 -7.28
N PHE A 136 -2.29 22.51 -7.53
CA PHE A 136 -3.46 22.89 -6.74
C PHE A 136 -4.62 21.92 -6.95
N LEU A 137 -4.90 21.57 -8.22
CA LEU A 137 -5.92 20.58 -8.57
C LEU A 137 -5.59 19.19 -8.04
N GLU A 138 -4.33 18.75 -8.17
CA GLU A 138 -3.82 17.52 -7.57
C GLU A 138 -4.13 17.49 -6.07
N ASN A 139 -3.66 18.50 -5.32
CA ASN A 139 -3.87 18.58 -3.88
C ASN A 139 -5.35 18.60 -3.49
N ALA A 140 -6.20 19.24 -4.30
CA ALA A 140 -7.64 19.26 -4.07
C ALA A 140 -8.26 17.86 -4.20
N LEU A 141 -7.86 17.10 -5.22
CA LEU A 141 -8.37 15.74 -5.48
C LEU A 141 -7.93 14.72 -4.43
N ILE A 142 -6.81 14.95 -3.73
CA ILE A 142 -6.31 14.06 -2.67
C ILE A 142 -6.50 14.60 -1.24
N GLY A 143 -7.22 15.72 -1.08
CA GLY A 143 -7.48 16.33 0.23
C GLY A 143 -6.25 16.86 0.96
N GLN A 144 -5.20 17.25 0.23
CA GLN A 144 -3.96 17.78 0.80
C GLN A 144 -4.03 19.32 0.98
N PRO A 145 -3.22 19.89 1.89
CA PRO A 145 -3.14 21.34 2.07
C PRO A 145 -2.78 22.08 0.78
N GLN A 146 -3.46 23.18 0.51
CA GLN A 146 -3.27 23.95 -0.73
C GLN A 146 -2.00 24.80 -0.70
N LYS A 147 -1.24 24.76 -1.79
CA LYS A 147 -0.06 25.62 -1.98
C LYS A 147 -0.48 27.01 -2.43
N LYS A 148 0.37 27.99 -2.15
CA LYS A 148 0.14 29.38 -2.56
C LYS A 148 0.24 29.50 -4.09
N LEU A 149 -0.82 30.02 -4.71
CA LEU A 149 -0.87 30.34 -6.13
C LEU A 149 -0.37 31.76 -6.40
N SER A 150 0.27 31.97 -7.55
CA SER A 150 0.48 33.31 -8.09
C SER A 150 -0.86 33.98 -8.43
N ALA A 151 -0.88 35.32 -8.47
CA ALA A 151 -2.10 36.06 -8.81
C ALA A 151 -2.64 35.69 -10.20
N ALA A 152 -1.73 35.55 -11.18
CA ALA A 152 -2.09 35.15 -12.54
C ALA A 152 -2.62 33.72 -12.60
N SER A 153 -1.97 32.75 -11.95
CA SER A 153 -2.46 31.35 -11.88
C SER A 153 -3.80 31.23 -11.16
N LYS A 154 -4.01 32.04 -10.10
CA LYS A 154 -5.29 32.06 -9.38
C LYS A 154 -6.41 32.60 -10.27
N ALA A 155 -6.19 33.73 -10.93
CA ALA A 155 -7.19 34.33 -11.83
C ALA A 155 -7.53 33.38 -12.99
N PHE A 156 -6.52 32.72 -13.55
CA PHE A 156 -6.71 31.66 -14.55
C PHE A 156 -7.59 30.53 -14.02
N LEU A 157 -7.23 29.89 -12.90
CA LEU A 157 -8.00 28.79 -12.33
C LEU A 157 -9.45 29.18 -12.00
N CYS A 158 -9.67 30.35 -11.40
CA CYS A 158 -11.02 30.83 -11.10
C CYS A 158 -11.87 30.94 -12.37
N ARG A 159 -11.32 31.54 -13.43
CA ARG A 159 -12.01 31.67 -14.72
C ARG A 159 -12.35 30.30 -15.34
N GLU A 160 -11.41 29.37 -15.34
CA GLU A 160 -11.65 28.05 -15.92
C GLU A 160 -12.68 27.24 -15.13
N ILE A 161 -12.70 27.35 -13.79
CA ILE A 161 -13.73 26.74 -12.96
C ILE A 161 -15.09 27.39 -13.20
N GLU A 162 -15.17 28.71 -13.34
CA GLU A 162 -16.41 29.41 -13.67
C GLU A 162 -16.96 28.96 -15.03
N LEU A 163 -16.10 28.81 -16.04
CA LEU A 163 -16.48 28.28 -17.35
C LEU A 163 -16.99 26.84 -17.24
N LEU A 164 -16.31 25.99 -16.47
CA LEU A 164 -16.75 24.62 -16.23
C LEU A 164 -18.12 24.58 -15.54
N ILE A 165 -18.35 25.44 -14.54
CA ILE A 165 -19.66 25.54 -13.87
C ILE A 165 -20.74 26.01 -14.85
N ALA A 166 -20.44 27.00 -15.69
CA ALA A 166 -21.39 27.49 -16.68
C ALA A 166 -21.71 26.45 -17.75
N GLU A 167 -20.71 25.66 -18.18
CA GLU A 167 -20.91 24.54 -19.10
C GLU A 167 -21.70 23.40 -18.44
N ALA A 168 -21.39 23.10 -17.18
CA ALA A 168 -22.08 22.09 -16.41
C ALA A 168 -23.53 22.48 -16.14
N ASN A 169 -23.82 23.74 -15.79
CA ASN A 169 -25.18 24.22 -15.50
C ASN A 169 -25.97 24.47 -16.79
N ASN A 170 -26.40 23.39 -17.42
CA ASN A 170 -27.29 23.42 -18.59
C ASN A 170 -28.53 22.55 -18.33
N ASP A 171 -29.58 22.77 -19.11
CA ASP A 171 -30.88 22.07 -18.92
C ASP A 171 -30.72 20.53 -18.91
N ARG A 172 -29.75 20.02 -19.68
CA ARG A 172 -29.45 18.59 -19.73
C ARG A 172 -28.81 18.07 -18.43
N SER A 173 -27.87 18.79 -17.83
CA SER A 173 -27.29 18.38 -16.54
C SER A 173 -28.34 18.40 -15.43
N ASP A 174 -29.27 19.34 -15.52
CA ASP A 174 -30.40 19.50 -14.60
C ASP A 174 -31.33 18.29 -14.68
N ASP A 175 -31.66 17.86 -15.90
CA ASP A 175 -32.44 16.66 -16.15
C ASP A 175 -31.72 15.38 -15.69
N GLU A 176 -30.41 15.25 -15.97
CA GLU A 176 -29.57 14.14 -15.50
C GLU A 176 -29.47 14.11 -13.96
N SER A 177 -29.36 15.27 -13.31
CA SER A 177 -29.33 15.40 -11.84
C SER A 177 -30.68 15.03 -11.21
N ARG A 178 -31.80 15.45 -11.82
CA ARG A 178 -33.15 15.04 -11.39
C ARG A 178 -33.36 13.54 -11.54
N GLN A 179 -32.91 12.96 -12.65
CA GLN A 179 -32.98 11.51 -12.88
C GLN A 179 -32.15 10.75 -11.84
N MET A 180 -30.93 11.19 -11.55
CA MET A 180 -30.08 10.60 -10.53
C MET A 180 -30.73 10.67 -9.14
N GLY A 181 -31.36 11.81 -8.80
CA GLY A 181 -32.12 11.97 -7.56
C GLY A 181 -33.29 10.98 -7.45
N ALA A 182 -34.03 10.77 -8.54
CA ALA A 182 -35.12 9.80 -8.60
C ALA A 182 -34.61 8.36 -8.45
N ASP A 183 -33.51 8.01 -9.12
CA ASP A 183 -32.88 6.69 -9.04
C ASP A 183 -32.35 6.38 -7.62
N LEU A 184 -31.78 7.38 -6.95
CA LEU A 184 -31.30 7.26 -5.57
C LEU A 184 -32.46 7.08 -4.58
N TYR A 185 -33.55 7.83 -4.76
CA TYR A 185 -34.76 7.71 -3.94
C TYR A 185 -35.40 6.31 -4.07
N ASP A 186 -35.49 5.77 -5.29
CA ASP A 186 -36.01 4.42 -5.54
C ASP A 186 -35.10 3.33 -4.93
N ARG A 187 -33.78 3.51 -4.99
CA ARG A 187 -32.81 2.58 -4.38
C ARG A 187 -32.86 2.60 -2.84
N GLN A 188 -33.04 3.77 -2.22
CA GLN A 188 -33.14 3.89 -0.76
C GLN A 188 -34.33 3.09 -0.20
N PHE A 189 -35.45 3.04 -0.93
CA PHE A 189 -36.60 2.21 -0.58
C PHE A 189 -36.33 0.70 -0.69
N LYS A 190 -35.62 0.27 -1.74
CA LYS A 190 -35.29 -1.15 -1.98
C LYS A 190 -34.30 -1.72 -0.96
N TYR A 191 -33.28 -0.96 -0.57
CA TYR A 191 -32.30 -1.40 0.44
C TYR A 191 -32.86 -1.42 1.87
N SER A 192 -33.94 -0.67 2.12
CA SER A 192 -34.62 -0.65 3.42
C SER A 192 -35.57 -1.84 3.62
N SER A 193 -36.00 -2.52 2.54
CA SER A 193 -36.93 -3.66 2.58
C SER A 193 -36.26 -5.04 2.52
N GLU A 194 -35.02 -5.14 2.02
CA GLU A 194 -34.33 -6.42 1.85
C GLU A 194 -33.07 -6.52 2.74
N GLY A 195 -33.26 -6.98 3.98
CA GLY A 195 -32.26 -7.80 4.66
C GLY A 195 -30.95 -7.14 5.10
N ALA A 196 -30.98 -5.91 5.60
CA ALA A 196 -29.84 -5.33 6.33
C ALA A 196 -29.74 -5.95 7.75
N LEU A 197 -29.41 -7.23 7.85
CA LEU A 197 -29.22 -7.91 9.16
C LEU A 197 -27.98 -8.79 9.27
N TYR A 198 -27.29 -9.08 8.16
CA TYR A 198 -26.05 -9.85 8.18
C TYR A 198 -24.97 -9.16 7.35
N ASN A 199 -24.15 -8.33 8.02
CA ASN A 199 -22.79 -7.86 7.66
C ASN A 199 -22.54 -6.37 7.94
N PHE A 200 -23.02 -5.85 9.07
CA PHE A 200 -22.69 -4.48 9.49
C PHE A 200 -21.24 -4.32 9.95
N SER A 201 -20.58 -5.37 10.45
CA SER A 201 -19.20 -5.26 10.96
C SER A 201 -18.10 -5.28 9.89
N LEU A 202 -18.44 -5.54 8.63
CA LEU A 202 -17.49 -5.66 7.52
C LEU A 202 -17.72 -4.62 6.41
N ASN A 203 -18.73 -3.75 6.54
CA ASN A 203 -19.07 -2.76 5.54
C ASN A 203 -18.62 -1.36 5.98
N PRO A 204 -17.55 -0.80 5.39
CA PRO A 204 -17.01 0.52 5.78
C PRO A 204 -17.95 1.70 5.47
N LEU A 205 -19.05 1.48 4.74
CA LEU A 205 -20.06 2.50 4.45
C LEU A 205 -21.15 2.62 5.54
N PHE A 206 -21.14 1.72 6.54
CA PHE A 206 -22.08 1.73 7.67
C PHE A 206 -21.35 1.71 9.02
N LEU A 207 -20.23 2.42 9.11
CA LEU A 207 -19.60 2.74 10.39
C LEU A 207 -20.38 3.87 11.08
N ASP A 208 -21.58 3.57 11.57
CA ASP A 208 -22.27 4.44 12.50
C ASP A 208 -21.91 4.07 13.94
N LYS A 209 -21.10 4.98 14.53
CA LYS A 209 -20.63 5.16 15.91
C LYS A 209 -19.33 4.47 16.34
#